data_AF-A0A1C9J6M2-F1
#
_entry.id   AF-A0A1C9J6M2-F1
#
_cell.length_a   1.000
_cell.length_b   1.000
_cell.length_c   1.000
_cell.angle_alpha   90.00
_cell.angle_beta   90.00
_cell.angle_gamma   90.00
#
_symmetry.space_group_name_H-M   'P 1'
#
loop_
_entity.id
_entity.type
_entity.pdbx_description
1 polymer ?
#
loop_
_entity_poly.entity_id
_entity_poly.type
_entity_poly.pdbx_seq_one_letter_code
_entity_poly.pdbx_strand_id
1 'polypeptide(L)'
;LHFDASVQEVFPTLGAGGTLVLRTDDMLDVGELLAGCERHGITLLDLPAAYWHELVHVLTTGAVRLPDHLRTVLVYGEAVLPERIAQWRGLAGDRIRLLNGYGPTETTVVATVADLTRHDSGPVPIGRPLPGVRAAVVDGELWLLGGGLTRGYLHRPELNARRFTTLDGERA
;
A
#
# COMPACT_ATOMS: atom_id res chain seq x y z
N LEU A 1 13.21 -7.42 5.35
CA LEU A 1 13.58 -6.44 4.28
C LEU A 1 13.67 -7.07 2.88
N HIS A 2 13.06 -8.24 2.64
CA HIS A 2 13.16 -8.91 1.33
C HIS A 2 12.03 -8.53 0.36
N PHE A 3 10.99 -7.87 0.87
CA PHE A 3 9.89 -7.33 0.06
C PHE A 3 10.17 -5.87 -0.30
N ASP A 4 9.79 -5.50 -1.52
CA ASP A 4 9.91 -4.17 -2.09
C ASP A 4 9.19 -3.09 -1.27
N ALA A 5 8.10 -3.43 -0.58
CA ALA A 5 7.44 -2.55 0.39
C ALA A 5 8.39 -1.90 1.40
N SER A 6 9.46 -2.60 1.82
CA SER A 6 10.46 -2.01 2.72
C SER A 6 11.18 -0.79 2.12
N VAL A 7 11.29 -0.70 0.78
CA VAL A 7 11.80 0.48 0.09
C VAL A 7 10.86 1.67 0.26
N GLN A 8 9.54 1.44 0.21
CA GLN A 8 8.51 2.47 0.41
C GLN A 8 8.42 2.95 1.86
N GLU A 9 8.69 2.08 2.83
CA GLU A 9 8.78 2.50 4.24
C GLU A 9 10.06 3.31 4.51
N VAL A 10 11.21 2.87 3.97
CA VAL A 10 12.51 3.44 4.32
C VAL A 10 12.79 4.77 3.60
N PHE A 11 12.77 4.78 2.26
CA PHE A 11 13.32 5.90 1.51
C PHE A 11 12.43 7.16 1.53
N PRO A 12 11.11 7.08 1.33
CA PRO A 12 10.22 8.22 1.53
C PRO A 12 10.29 8.80 2.94
N THR A 13 10.32 7.95 3.97
CA THR A 13 10.41 8.39 5.37
C THR A 13 11.69 9.18 5.61
N LEU A 14 12.85 8.60 5.28
CA LEU A 14 14.14 9.26 5.50
C LEU A 14 14.34 10.47 4.58
N GLY A 15 13.89 10.37 3.32
CA GLY A 15 13.99 11.45 2.33
C GLY A 15 13.11 12.67 2.66
N ALA A 16 12.00 12.47 3.37
CA ALA A 16 11.14 13.54 3.85
C ALA A 16 11.54 14.09 5.24
N GLY A 17 12.64 13.60 5.83
CA GLY A 17 13.07 13.99 7.18
C GLY A 17 12.24 13.37 8.31
N GLY A 18 11.50 12.29 8.03
CA GLY A 18 10.74 11.54 9.00
C GLY A 18 11.60 10.60 9.84
N THR A 19 10.96 9.97 10.84
CA THR A 19 11.58 8.96 11.70
C THR A 19 11.11 7.57 11.28
N LEU A 20 12.04 6.70 10.92
CA LEU A 20 11.78 5.29 10.67
C LEU A 20 11.91 4.50 11.99
N VAL A 21 10.83 3.83 12.39
CA VAL A 21 10.83 2.94 13.56
C VAL A 21 10.93 1.50 13.09
N LEU A 22 11.97 0.79 13.52
CA LEU A 22 12.12 -0.63 13.20
C LEU A 22 11.27 -1.45 14.16
N ARG A 23 10.35 -2.25 13.61
CA ARG A 23 9.53 -3.15 14.42
C ARG A 23 10.37 -4.25 15.08
N THR A 24 9.85 -4.78 16.19
CA THR A 24 10.30 -6.06 16.74
C THR A 24 9.45 -7.21 16.19
N ASP A 25 9.78 -8.46 16.53
CA ASP A 25 8.98 -9.62 16.13
C ASP A 25 7.66 -9.72 16.91
N ASP A 26 7.59 -9.17 18.13
CA ASP A 26 6.37 -9.12 18.92
C ASP A 26 5.28 -8.26 18.24
N MET A 27 5.68 -7.23 17.48
CA MET A 27 4.78 -6.35 16.74
C MET A 27 4.12 -7.02 15.50
N LEU A 28 4.27 -8.34 15.33
CA LEU A 28 3.44 -9.11 14.42
C LEU A 28 2.04 -9.36 14.99
N ASP A 29 1.90 -9.41 16.32
CA ASP A 29 0.59 -9.39 16.96
C ASP A 29 -0.06 -8.00 16.83
N VAL A 30 -1.36 -7.97 16.50
CA VAL A 30 -2.09 -6.70 16.29
C VAL A 30 -2.08 -5.82 17.55
N GLY A 31 -2.24 -6.41 18.73
CA GLY A 31 -2.24 -5.67 19.99
C GLY A 31 -0.89 -5.03 20.26
N GLU A 32 0.20 -5.80 20.10
CA GLU A 32 1.56 -5.28 20.26
C GLU A 32 1.95 -4.26 19.19
N LEU A 33 1.47 -4.43 17.95
CA LEU A 33 1.64 -3.44 16.90
C LEU A 33 1.01 -2.10 17.29
N LEU A 34 -0.27 -2.10 17.68
CA LEU A 34 -1.00 -0.88 18.02
C LEU A 34 -0.42 -0.23 19.29
N ALA A 35 -0.03 -1.04 20.28
CA ALA A 35 0.67 -0.54 21.47
C ALA A 35 2.03 0.09 21.11
N GLY A 36 2.79 -0.53 20.20
CA GLY A 36 4.03 0.03 19.65
C GLY A 36 3.78 1.33 18.89
N CYS A 37 2.70 1.40 18.11
CA CYS A 37 2.31 2.60 17.38
C CYS A 37 2.04 3.77 18.32
N GLU A 38 1.32 3.53 19.42
CA GLU A 38 1.07 4.54 20.44
C GLU A 38 2.37 4.97 21.14
N ARG A 39 3.19 4.01 21.61
CA ARG A 39 4.47 4.30 22.29
C ARG A 39 5.43 5.14 21.45
N HIS A 40 5.48 4.90 20.15
CA HIS A 40 6.40 5.57 19.24
C HIS A 40 5.77 6.74 18.46
N GLY A 41 4.48 7.04 18.71
CA GLY A 41 3.76 8.10 17.98
C GLY A 41 3.72 7.87 16.47
N ILE A 42 3.53 6.63 16.03
CA ILE A 42 3.50 6.27 14.61
C ILE A 42 2.35 7.00 13.91
N THR A 43 2.68 7.68 12.81
CA THR A 43 1.71 8.49 12.04
C THR A 43 1.27 7.83 10.74
N LEU A 44 2.03 6.85 10.24
CA LEU A 44 1.77 6.13 9.00
C LEU A 44 2.02 4.64 9.23
N LEU A 45 1.06 3.81 8.83
CA LEU A 45 1.23 2.37 8.70
C LEU A 45 1.14 1.97 7.23
N ASP A 46 1.99 1.04 6.83
CA ASP A 46 2.04 0.45 5.50
C ASP A 46 1.86 -1.07 5.68
N LEU A 47 0.72 -1.63 5.26
CA LEU A 47 0.31 -2.98 5.63
C LEU A 47 -0.18 -3.79 4.43
N PRO A 48 0.17 -5.08 4.32
CA PRO A 48 -0.55 -6.00 3.44
C PRO A 48 -2.04 -6.01 3.78
N ALA A 49 -2.90 -6.08 2.77
CA ALA A 49 -4.36 -6.03 2.94
C ALA A 49 -4.86 -7.16 3.87
N ALA A 50 -4.30 -8.37 3.78
CA ALA A 50 -4.63 -9.48 4.68
C ALA A 50 -4.38 -9.14 6.16
N TYR A 51 -3.23 -8.53 6.48
CA TYR A 51 -2.91 -8.14 7.85
C TYR A 51 -3.77 -6.97 8.33
N TRP A 52 -4.06 -6.01 7.44
CA TRP A 52 -5.01 -4.95 7.75
C TRP A 52 -6.44 -5.48 8.01
N HIS A 53 -6.89 -6.52 7.30
CA HIS A 53 -8.19 -7.15 7.55
C HIS A 53 -8.27 -7.77 8.95
N GLU A 54 -7.19 -8.39 9.43
CA GLU A 54 -7.08 -8.91 10.79
C GLU A 54 -7.10 -7.76 11.81
N LEU A 55 -6.30 -6.72 11.58
CA LEU A 55 -6.26 -5.53 12.42
C LEU A 55 -7.65 -4.89 12.59
N VAL A 56 -8.39 -4.72 11.49
CA VAL A 56 -9.77 -4.20 11.52
C VAL A 56 -10.67 -5.13 12.34
N HIS A 57 -10.57 -6.44 12.13
CA HIS A 57 -11.37 -7.40 12.88
C HIS A 57 -11.12 -7.31 14.39
N VAL A 58 -9.86 -7.31 14.82
CA VAL A 58 -9.50 -7.20 16.24
C VAL A 58 -9.99 -5.87 16.83
N LEU A 59 -9.88 -4.75 16.12
CA LEU A 59 -10.44 -3.47 16.56
C LEU A 59 -11.95 -3.52 16.76
N THR A 60 -12.71 -4.22 15.91
CA THR A 60 -14.18 -4.34 16.08
C THR A 60 -14.58 -5.11 17.33
N THR A 61 -13.69 -5.92 17.91
CA THR A 61 -13.95 -6.60 19.20
C THR A 61 -13.87 -5.66 20.39
N GLY A 62 -13.25 -4.48 20.24
CA GLY A 62 -13.01 -3.52 21.32
C GLY A 62 -11.86 -3.88 22.27
N ALA A 63 -11.13 -4.98 22.03
CA ALA A 63 -9.99 -5.40 22.84
C ALA A 63 -8.81 -4.43 22.76
N VAL A 64 -8.67 -3.72 21.64
CA VAL A 64 -7.61 -2.76 21.36
C VAL A 64 -8.20 -1.49 20.74
N ARG A 65 -7.44 -0.40 20.72
CA ARG A 65 -7.87 0.89 20.17
C ARG A 65 -6.88 1.40 19.14
N LEU A 66 -7.38 2.23 18.24
CA LEU A 66 -6.54 2.93 17.27
C LEU A 66 -5.64 3.94 17.99
N PRO A 67 -4.34 4.01 17.65
CA PRO A 67 -3.43 5.01 18.18
C PRO A 67 -3.90 6.43 17.88
N ASP A 68 -3.60 7.36 18.79
CA ASP A 68 -4.03 8.76 18.67
C ASP A 68 -3.24 9.49 17.57
N HIS A 69 -1.96 9.14 17.42
CA HIS A 69 -1.05 9.76 16.47
C HIS A 69 -1.18 9.23 15.04
N LEU A 70 -1.87 8.11 14.83
CA LEU A 70 -2.03 7.51 13.51
C LEU A 70 -2.86 8.42 12.60
N ARG A 71 -2.35 8.72 11.40
CA ARG A 71 -2.97 9.65 10.43
C ARG A 71 -3.23 9.01 9.08
N THR A 72 -2.43 8.03 8.68
CA THR A 72 -2.57 7.35 7.38
C THR A 72 -2.31 5.85 7.54
N VAL A 73 -3.12 5.05 6.88
CA VAL A 73 -2.87 3.63 6.62
C VAL A 73 -2.87 3.42 5.12
N LEU A 74 -1.76 2.90 4.60
CA LEU A 74 -1.65 2.42 3.23
C LEU A 74 -1.78 0.90 3.25
N VAL A 75 -2.67 0.38 2.40
CA VAL A 75 -2.86 -1.06 2.19
C VAL A 75 -2.52 -1.44 0.76
N TYR A 76 -1.95 -2.62 0.56
CA TYR A 76 -1.52 -3.10 -0.75
C TYR A 76 -1.38 -4.64 -0.75
N GLY A 77 -0.92 -5.20 -1.88
CA GLY A 77 -0.55 -6.61 -2.00
C GLY A 77 -1.71 -7.54 -2.37
N GLU A 78 -2.88 -7.37 -1.75
CA GLU A 78 -4.09 -8.13 -2.09
C GLU A 78 -5.32 -7.24 -2.24
N ALA A 79 -6.43 -7.83 -2.70
CA ALA A 79 -7.71 -7.15 -2.78
C ALA A 79 -8.24 -6.79 -1.38
N VAL A 80 -8.54 -5.52 -1.17
CA VAL A 80 -9.17 -5.00 0.04
C VAL A 80 -10.68 -5.33 0.01
N LEU A 81 -11.21 -5.82 1.13
CA LEU A 81 -12.62 -6.19 1.23
C LEU A 81 -13.53 -4.98 1.53
N PRO A 82 -14.62 -4.76 0.76
CA PRO A 82 -15.58 -3.67 1.01
C PRO A 82 -16.12 -3.64 2.44
N GLU A 83 -16.41 -4.81 3.02
CA GLU A 83 -16.93 -4.94 4.37
C GLU A 83 -15.92 -4.44 5.43
N ARG A 84 -14.62 -4.66 5.17
CA ARG A 84 -13.53 -4.19 6.04
C ARG A 84 -13.35 -2.68 5.95
N ILE A 85 -13.54 -2.09 4.77
CA ILE A 85 -13.55 -0.62 4.60
C ILE A 85 -14.70 0.00 5.40
N ALA A 86 -15.90 -0.58 5.33
CA ALA A 86 -17.05 -0.09 6.09
C ALA A 86 -16.81 -0.16 7.61
N GLN A 87 -16.23 -1.26 8.10
CA GLN A 87 -15.84 -1.42 9.51
C GLN A 87 -14.77 -0.41 9.92
N TRP A 88 -13.72 -0.26 9.11
CA TRP A 88 -12.66 0.71 9.34
C TRP A 88 -13.20 2.14 9.45
N ARG A 89 -14.11 2.53 8.56
CA ARG A 89 -14.75 3.86 8.61
C ARG A 89 -15.52 4.08 9.92
N GLY A 90 -16.18 3.05 10.45
CA GLY A 90 -16.85 3.13 11.75
C GLY A 90 -15.87 3.32 12.93
N LEU A 91 -14.64 2.80 12.81
CA LEU A 91 -13.60 2.86 13.84
C LEU A 91 -12.76 4.14 13.76
N ALA A 92 -12.31 4.50 12.55
CA ALA A 92 -11.36 5.57 12.28
C ALA A 92 -12.05 6.88 11.87
N GLY A 93 -13.28 6.83 11.34
CA GLY A 93 -13.94 7.96 10.71
C GLY A 93 -13.09 8.57 9.60
N ASP A 94 -13.15 9.90 9.49
CA ASP A 94 -12.32 10.69 8.57
C ASP A 94 -10.96 11.07 9.19
N ARG A 95 -10.65 10.63 10.42
CA ARG A 95 -9.42 10.99 11.13
C ARG A 95 -8.19 10.36 10.50
N ILE A 96 -8.31 9.11 10.06
CA ILE A 96 -7.21 8.34 9.48
C ILE A 96 -7.49 8.09 8.02
N ARG A 97 -6.60 8.58 7.16
CA ARG A 97 -6.68 8.33 5.72
C ARG A 97 -6.44 6.86 5.44
N LEU A 98 -7.33 6.23 4.69
CA LEU A 98 -7.14 4.87 4.19
C LEU A 98 -6.79 4.94 2.71
N LEU A 99 -5.57 4.54 2.36
CA LEU A 99 -5.08 4.52 0.98
C LEU A 99 -4.95 3.07 0.51
N ASN A 100 -5.39 2.77 -0.70
CA ASN A 100 -5.18 1.48 -1.35
C ASN A 100 -4.18 1.65 -2.49
N GLY A 101 -2.99 1.11 -2.31
CA GLY A 101 -1.89 1.12 -3.27
C GLY A 101 -1.87 -0.16 -4.10
N TYR A 102 -1.56 -0.01 -5.38
CA TYR A 102 -1.35 -1.12 -6.30
C TYR A 102 -0.10 -0.87 -7.14
N GLY A 103 0.73 -1.89 -7.24
CA GLY A 103 1.87 -1.92 -8.15
C GLY A 103 2.57 -3.27 -8.02
N PRO A 104 2.95 -3.92 -9.13
CA PRO A 104 3.89 -5.04 -9.05
C PRO A 104 5.30 -4.53 -8.74
N THR A 105 6.18 -5.41 -8.28
CA THR A 105 7.60 -5.10 -8.01
C THR A 105 8.32 -4.48 -9.22
N GLU A 106 7.90 -4.85 -10.43
CA GLU A 106 8.38 -4.31 -11.70
C GLU A 106 8.10 -2.81 -11.88
N THR A 107 7.22 -2.23 -11.06
CA THR A 107 6.85 -0.80 -11.10
C THR A 107 7.28 -0.02 -9.85
N THR A 108 8.22 -0.57 -9.06
CA THR A 108 8.75 0.07 -7.84
C THR A 108 7.66 0.28 -6.78
N VAL A 109 7.18 -0.84 -6.23
CA VAL A 109 6.23 -0.94 -5.10
C VAL A 109 4.81 -0.51 -5.44
N VAL A 110 4.56 0.77 -5.73
CA VAL A 110 3.21 1.32 -5.95
C VAL A 110 3.20 2.15 -7.22
N ALA A 111 2.31 1.79 -8.14
CA ALA A 111 2.07 2.49 -9.40
C ALA A 111 0.81 3.36 -9.35
N THR A 112 -0.24 2.89 -8.68
CA THR A 112 -1.52 3.60 -8.54
C THR A 112 -1.98 3.64 -7.08
N VAL A 113 -2.69 4.70 -6.69
CA VAL A 113 -3.27 4.86 -5.35
C VAL A 113 -4.71 5.34 -5.42
N ALA A 114 -5.59 4.70 -4.64
CA ALA A 114 -6.93 5.19 -4.33
C ALA A 114 -7.00 5.72 -2.89
N ASP A 115 -7.73 6.80 -2.68
CA ASP A 115 -8.14 7.24 -1.35
C ASP A 115 -9.51 6.63 -1.02
N LEU A 116 -9.52 5.70 -0.07
CA LEU A 116 -10.70 4.96 0.38
C LEU A 116 -11.33 5.53 1.65
N THR A 117 -10.81 6.64 2.19
CA THR A 117 -11.27 7.23 3.45
C THR A 117 -12.78 7.46 3.47
N ARG A 118 -13.32 7.91 2.34
CA ARG A 118 -14.76 8.16 2.13
C ARG A 118 -15.40 7.22 1.12
N HIS A 119 -14.77 6.09 0.82
CA HIS A 119 -15.35 5.09 -0.06
C HIS A 119 -16.56 4.45 0.62
N ASP A 120 -17.69 4.41 -0.08
CA ASP A 120 -18.98 3.98 0.47
C ASP A 120 -19.45 2.63 -0.06
N SER A 121 -19.31 2.42 -1.36
CA SER A 121 -19.92 1.31 -2.09
C SER A 121 -19.23 1.06 -3.44
N GLY A 122 -19.49 -0.12 -4.00
CA GLY A 122 -18.99 -0.53 -5.31
C GLY A 122 -17.66 -1.29 -5.26
N PRO A 123 -17.07 -1.58 -6.42
CA PRO A 123 -15.76 -2.22 -6.49
C PRO A 123 -14.68 -1.35 -5.85
N VAL A 124 -13.79 -1.95 -5.07
CA VAL A 124 -12.68 -1.23 -4.44
C VAL A 124 -11.65 -0.86 -5.52
N PRO A 125 -11.41 0.43 -5.79
CA PRO A 125 -10.50 0.84 -6.85
C PRO A 125 -9.04 0.68 -6.42
N ILE A 126 -8.17 0.39 -7.39
CA ILE A 126 -6.71 0.56 -7.26
C ILE A 126 -6.25 2.00 -7.52
N GLY A 127 -7.18 2.87 -7.95
CA GLY A 127 -7.03 4.31 -7.98
C GLY A 127 -6.39 4.87 -9.23
N ARG A 128 -5.57 5.93 -9.05
CA ARG A 128 -4.95 6.68 -10.15
C ARG A 128 -3.43 6.57 -10.12
N PRO A 129 -2.75 6.67 -11.27
CA PRO A 129 -1.29 6.63 -11.33
C PRO A 129 -0.62 7.69 -10.46
N LEU A 130 0.51 7.33 -9.84
CA LEU A 130 1.39 8.27 -9.16
C LEU A 130 2.04 9.25 -10.15
N PRO A 131 2.57 10.39 -9.69
CA PRO A 131 3.29 11.32 -10.56
C PRO A 131 4.38 10.64 -11.39
N GLY A 132 4.34 10.85 -12.70
CA GLY A 132 5.27 10.23 -13.65
C GLY A 132 4.89 8.82 -14.10
N VAL A 133 3.97 8.14 -13.42
CA VAL A 133 3.40 6.85 -13.83
C VAL A 133 2.19 7.10 -14.74
N ARG A 134 2.00 6.23 -15.73
CA ARG A 134 0.77 6.17 -16.52
C ARG A 134 0.21 4.76 -16.47
N ALA A 135 -1.10 4.64 -16.62
CA ALA A 135 -1.79 3.36 -16.69
C ALA A 135 -2.76 3.36 -17.87
N ALA A 136 -2.84 2.24 -18.57
CA ALA A 136 -3.79 2.01 -19.65
C ALA A 136 -4.42 0.63 -19.52
N VAL A 137 -5.63 0.46 -20.03
CA VAL A 137 -6.27 -0.86 -20.16
C VAL A 137 -6.36 -1.18 -21.65
N VAL A 138 -5.65 -2.21 -22.08
CA VAL A 138 -5.58 -2.65 -23.48
C VAL A 138 -6.03 -4.10 -23.54
N ASP A 139 -7.06 -4.39 -24.31
CA ASP A 139 -7.66 -5.74 -24.44
C ASP A 139 -8.01 -6.40 -23.10
N GLY A 140 -8.38 -5.59 -22.10
CA GLY A 140 -8.74 -6.05 -20.75
C GLY A 140 -7.57 -6.26 -19.80
N GLU A 141 -6.33 -6.03 -20.24
CA GLU A 141 -5.13 -6.11 -19.41
C GLU A 141 -4.66 -4.72 -18.97
N LEU A 142 -4.11 -4.62 -17.76
CA LEU A 142 -3.54 -3.39 -17.22
C LEU A 142 -2.08 -3.22 -17.65
N TRP A 143 -1.80 -2.10 -18.29
CA TRP A 143 -0.46 -1.68 -18.70
C TRP A 143 -0.01 -0.52 -17.83
N LEU A 144 1.21 -0.60 -17.32
CA LEU A 144 1.84 0.45 -16.51
C LEU A 144 3.06 0.98 -17.25
N LEU A 145 3.18 2.31 -17.32
CA LEU A 145 4.19 2.97 -18.14
C LEU A 145 4.87 4.11 -17.39
N GLY A 146 6.04 4.49 -17.88
CA GLY A 146 6.75 5.69 -17.44
C GLY A 146 7.52 5.47 -16.14
N GLY A 147 7.35 6.40 -15.20
CA GLY A 147 8.00 6.40 -13.90
C GLY A 147 7.72 5.11 -13.12
N GLY A 148 8.68 4.68 -12.31
CA GLY A 148 8.57 3.47 -11.50
C GLY A 148 8.92 2.17 -12.22
N LEU A 149 8.91 2.12 -13.56
CA LEU A 149 9.32 0.92 -14.28
C LEU A 149 10.78 0.53 -13.97
N THR A 150 10.98 -0.71 -13.55
CA THR A 150 12.31 -1.28 -13.34
C THR A 150 13.09 -1.35 -14.66
N ARG A 151 14.42 -1.45 -14.58
CA ARG A 151 15.30 -1.71 -15.73
C ARG A 151 15.07 -3.08 -16.37
N GLY A 152 14.43 -3.99 -15.63
CA GLY A 152 14.11 -5.35 -16.05
C GLY A 152 14.68 -6.39 -15.08
N TYR A 153 14.43 -7.65 -15.39
CA TYR A 153 14.97 -8.79 -14.69
C TYR A 153 16.46 -8.97 -15.01
N LEU A 154 17.27 -9.03 -13.96
CA LEU A 154 18.71 -9.18 -14.06
C LEU A 154 19.09 -10.49 -14.78
N HIS A 155 19.95 -10.40 -15.80
CA HIS A 155 20.42 -11.54 -16.61
C HIS A 155 19.31 -12.38 -17.28
N ARG A 156 18.15 -11.78 -17.59
CA ARG A 156 17.02 -12.47 -18.25
C ARG A 156 16.51 -11.69 -19.47
N PRO A 157 17.32 -11.54 -20.55
CA PRO A 157 16.95 -10.71 -21.71
C PRO A 157 15.66 -11.17 -22.41
N GLU A 158 15.44 -12.48 -22.56
CA GLU A 158 14.22 -13.00 -23.19
C GLU A 158 12.95 -12.74 -22.38
N LEU A 159 13.06 -12.75 -21.05
CA LEU A 159 11.93 -12.40 -20.18
C LEU A 159 11.67 -10.91 -20.23
N ASN A 160 12.73 -10.10 -20.30
CA ASN A 160 12.61 -8.66 -20.46
C ASN A 160 11.90 -8.27 -21.75
N ALA A 161 12.25 -8.90 -22.88
CA ALA A 161 11.59 -8.64 -24.16
C ALA A 161 10.10 -9.04 -24.16
N ARG A 162 9.71 -10.01 -23.34
CA ARG A 162 8.31 -10.47 -23.22
C ARG A 162 7.49 -9.64 -22.23
N ARG A 163 8.09 -9.18 -21.14
CA ARG A 163 7.39 -8.48 -20.04
C ARG A 163 7.49 -6.96 -20.10
N PHE A 164 8.54 -6.42 -20.74
CA PHE A 164 8.73 -4.99 -20.93
C PHE A 164 8.74 -4.69 -22.43
N THR A 165 7.59 -4.27 -22.93
CA THR A 165 7.27 -4.06 -24.34
C THR A 165 7.03 -2.55 -24.56
N THR A 166 6.31 -2.17 -25.62
CA THR A 166 5.98 -0.79 -25.91
C THR A 166 4.49 -0.62 -26.17
N LEU A 167 3.93 0.44 -25.63
CA LEU A 167 2.60 0.95 -25.97
C LEU A 167 2.76 2.40 -26.41
N ASP A 168 2.27 2.72 -27.62
CA ASP A 168 2.45 4.02 -28.27
C ASP A 168 3.92 4.50 -28.36
N GLY A 169 4.84 3.56 -28.56
CA GLY A 169 6.28 3.83 -28.68
C GLY A 169 7.00 4.06 -27.34
N GLU A 170 6.29 3.95 -26.22
CA GLU A 170 6.85 4.09 -24.88
C GLU A 170 6.95 2.75 -24.18
N ARG A 171 8.00 2.56 -23.39
CA ARG A 171 8.21 1.32 -22.63
C ARG A 171 7.10 1.13 -21.60
N ALA A 172 6.53 -0.08 -21.58
CA ALA A 172 5.53 -0.56 -20.65
C ALA A 172 6.02 -1.89 -20.05
#